data_AF-A0A6V7VN01-F1
#
_entry.id   AF-A0A6V7VN01-F1
#
_cell.length_a   1.000
_cell.length_b   1.000
_cell.length_c   1.000
_cell.angle_alpha   90.00
_cell.angle_beta   90.00
_cell.angle_gamma   90.00
#
_symmetry.space_group_name_H-M   'P 1'
#
loop_
_entity.id
_entity.type
_entity.pdbx_description
1 polymer ?
#
loop_
_entity_poly.entity_id
_entity_poly.type
_entity_poly.pdbx_seq_one_letter_code
_entity_poly.pdbx_strand_id
1 'polypeptide(L)'
;MIKIKAPLNMCSYDAREWIPPVIDLWNNEYKGQFSFKAFVFGAIGSYEPVFKYGASDFDTPLILYFNEDHFDGVKEAGALFGKRYCLSCERVYDRASRHQSSCKARCIKCSRIGPKYPCEPAAQFFKFCDFCSKYFNNKDCFEHHLRSNFCSISKRCTKCGVIWDVKANTRNERKGHVCKESYCKTRSVQGVLL
;
A
#
# COMPACT_ATOMS: atom_id res chain seq x y z
N MET A 1 31.60 2.06 -8.96
CA MET A 1 31.02 0.86 -8.32
C MET A 1 31.22 0.97 -6.82
N ILE A 2 30.16 1.25 -6.06
CA ILE A 2 30.22 1.14 -4.60
C ILE A 2 30.19 -0.36 -4.30
N LYS A 3 31.33 -0.94 -3.90
CA LYS A 3 31.38 -2.32 -3.42
C LYS A 3 30.95 -2.31 -1.96
N ILE A 4 29.92 -3.09 -1.62
CA ILE A 4 29.62 -3.40 -0.23
C ILE A 4 30.82 -4.20 0.28
N LYS A 5 31.58 -3.62 1.21
CA LYS A 5 32.76 -4.26 1.81
C LYS A 5 32.32 -5.27 2.89
N ALA A 6 31.45 -6.21 2.51
CA ALA A 6 31.09 -7.31 3.38
C ALA A 6 32.33 -8.18 3.63
N PRO A 7 32.69 -8.45 4.89
CA PRO A 7 33.77 -9.39 5.17
C PRO A 7 33.42 -10.73 4.56
N LEU A 8 34.36 -11.28 3.79
CA LEU A 8 34.25 -12.63 3.25
C LEU A 8 34.60 -13.62 4.37
N ASN A 9 33.88 -14.73 4.47
CA ASN A 9 34.12 -15.82 5.44
C ASN A 9 33.68 -15.55 6.89
N MET A 10 32.63 -14.76 7.11
CA MET A 10 32.01 -14.72 8.44
C MET A 10 31.18 -15.98 8.67
N CYS A 11 31.16 -16.49 9.91
CA CYS A 11 30.30 -17.61 10.30
C CYS A 11 28.80 -17.26 10.25
N SER A 12 28.48 -15.97 10.36
CA SER A 12 27.11 -15.44 10.30
C SER A 12 27.12 -13.97 9.87
N TYR A 13 26.03 -13.51 9.26
CA TYR A 13 25.81 -12.10 8.92
C TYR A 13 24.55 -11.60 9.62
N ASP A 14 24.66 -10.47 10.33
CA ASP A 14 23.49 -9.82 10.95
C ASP A 14 22.64 -9.11 9.89
N ALA A 15 21.34 -9.42 9.86
CA ALA A 15 20.43 -8.85 8.88
C ALA A 15 20.26 -7.32 9.01
N ARG A 16 20.33 -6.77 10.23
CA ARG A 16 20.20 -5.33 10.46
C ARG A 16 21.45 -4.59 10.00
N GLU A 17 22.60 -5.24 10.03
CA GLU A 17 23.86 -4.70 9.52
C GLU A 17 23.96 -4.80 7.98
N TRP A 18 23.62 -5.96 7.40
CA TRP A 18 23.98 -6.28 6.02
C TRP A 18 22.86 -6.10 4.99
N ILE A 19 21.59 -6.18 5.38
CA ILE A 19 20.49 -5.90 4.44
C ILE A 19 20.49 -4.42 4.01
N PRO A 20 20.59 -3.42 4.91
CA PRO A 20 20.56 -2.02 4.50
C PRO A 20 21.52 -1.63 3.37
N PRO A 21 22.85 -1.88 3.47
CA PRO A 21 23.77 -1.49 2.41
C PRO A 21 23.52 -2.21 1.08
N VAL A 22 23.00 -3.45 1.10
CA VAL A 22 22.62 -4.19 -0.13
C VAL A 22 21.41 -3.54 -0.79
N ILE A 23 20.37 -3.25 -0.01
CA ILE A 23 19.16 -2.63 -0.52
C ILE A 23 19.44 -1.21 -1.03
N ASP A 24 20.29 -0.44 -0.34
CA ASP A 24 20.67 0.90 -0.79
C ASP A 24 21.51 0.85 -2.07
N LEU A 25 22.44 -0.10 -2.17
CA LEU A 25 23.20 -0.32 -3.41
C LEU A 25 22.26 -0.63 -4.57
N TRP A 26 21.34 -1.59 -4.42
CA TRP A 26 20.43 -1.99 -5.48
C TRP A 26 19.44 -0.89 -5.85
N ASN A 27 18.89 -0.16 -4.87
CA ASN A 27 18.02 0.99 -5.15
C ASN A 27 18.75 2.11 -5.88
N ASN A 28 20.06 2.26 -5.66
CA ASN A 28 20.87 3.23 -6.39
C ASN A 28 21.24 2.73 -7.80
N GLU A 29 21.69 1.49 -7.92
CA GLU A 29 22.12 0.87 -9.19
C GLU A 29 20.96 0.73 -10.18
N TYR A 30 19.78 0.33 -9.70
CA TYR A 30 18.60 0.13 -10.52
C TYR A 30 17.59 1.29 -10.42
N LYS A 31 18.07 2.47 -10.02
CA LYS A 31 17.21 3.65 -9.85
C LYS A 31 16.40 3.94 -11.11
N GLY A 32 15.08 4.05 -10.94
CA GLY A 32 14.13 4.30 -12.03
C GLY A 32 13.65 3.04 -12.76
N GLN A 33 14.23 1.87 -12.47
CA GLN A 33 13.78 0.58 -13.00
C GLN A 33 13.11 -0.26 -11.93
N PHE A 34 13.74 -0.37 -10.75
CA PHE A 34 13.24 -1.14 -9.62
C PHE A 34 13.33 -0.31 -8.34
N SER A 35 12.41 -0.58 -7.42
CA SER A 35 12.42 -0.06 -6.06
C SER A 35 12.29 -1.23 -5.09
N PHE A 36 13.38 -1.56 -4.42
CA PHE A 36 13.55 -2.73 -3.56
C PHE A 36 13.19 -2.43 -2.10
N LYS A 37 12.55 -3.42 -1.47
CA LYS A 37 12.36 -3.48 -0.02
C LYS A 37 12.44 -4.91 0.48
N ALA A 38 13.26 -5.12 1.51
CA ALA A 38 13.38 -6.39 2.19
C ALA A 38 12.34 -6.51 3.31
N PHE A 39 11.78 -7.71 3.45
CA PHE A 39 10.90 -8.14 4.53
C PHE A 39 11.45 -9.45 5.08
N VAL A 40 11.92 -9.42 6.32
CA VAL A 40 12.38 -10.61 7.04
C VAL A 40 11.27 -11.07 7.96
N PHE A 41 10.81 -12.30 7.80
CA PHE A 41 9.89 -12.95 8.72
C PHE A 41 10.64 -13.97 9.57
N GLY A 42 10.22 -14.15 10.81
CA GLY A 42 10.79 -15.16 11.71
C GLY A 42 9.85 -16.34 11.93
N ALA A 43 10.36 -17.41 12.52
CA ALA A 43 9.61 -18.61 12.86
C ALA A 43 8.51 -18.43 13.92
N ILE A 44 8.42 -17.27 14.59
CA ILE A 44 7.54 -17.02 15.74
C ILE A 44 6.04 -16.91 15.34
N GLY A 45 5.67 -17.24 14.10
CA GLY A 45 4.26 -17.36 13.68
C GLY A 45 3.48 -16.04 13.66
N SER A 46 4.15 -14.90 13.92
CA SER A 46 3.59 -13.58 13.69
C SER A 46 3.58 -13.32 12.19
N TYR A 47 2.42 -13.00 11.62
CA TYR A 47 2.30 -12.49 10.25
C TYR A 47 2.82 -11.04 10.14
N GLU A 48 3.88 -10.71 10.87
CA GLU A 48 4.53 -9.40 10.89
C GLU A 48 6.03 -9.63 10.66
N PRO A 49 6.64 -8.86 9.75
CA PRO A 49 8.08 -8.94 9.54
C PRO A 49 8.83 -8.57 10.84
N VAL A 50 9.81 -9.39 11.22
CA VAL A 50 10.72 -9.12 12.35
C VAL A 50 11.73 -8.02 12.01
N PHE A 51 12.00 -7.82 10.71
CA PHE A 51 12.82 -6.73 10.21
C PHE A 51 12.38 -6.34 8.79
N LYS A 52 12.50 -5.06 8.45
CA LYS A 52 12.23 -4.55 7.09
C LYS A 52 13.08 -3.33 6.80
N TYR A 53 13.57 -3.23 5.58
CA TYR A 53 14.38 -2.09 5.13
C TYR A 53 14.23 -1.86 3.63
N GLY A 54 14.21 -0.60 3.22
CA GLY A 54 14.15 -0.19 1.82
C GLY A 54 13.04 0.82 1.54
N ALA A 55 12.79 1.04 0.25
CA ALA A 55 11.92 2.10 -0.22
C ALA A 55 10.46 1.93 0.22
N SER A 56 9.82 3.01 0.67
CA SER A 56 8.40 2.98 1.05
C SER A 56 7.49 2.65 -0.12
N ASP A 57 7.88 3.02 -1.33
CA ASP A 57 7.12 2.94 -2.56
C ASP A 57 7.56 1.77 -3.49
N PHE A 58 8.22 0.77 -2.88
CA PHE A 58 8.81 -0.40 -3.55
C PHE A 58 7.91 -1.05 -4.60
N ASP A 59 8.48 -1.64 -5.64
CA ASP A 59 7.76 -2.54 -6.55
C ASP A 59 8.36 -3.95 -6.58
N THR A 60 9.53 -4.11 -5.97
CA THR A 60 10.30 -5.35 -5.98
C THR A 60 10.55 -5.81 -4.53
N PRO A 61 9.60 -6.51 -3.90
CA PRO A 61 9.78 -7.00 -2.55
C PRO A 61 10.74 -8.19 -2.52
N LEU A 62 11.65 -8.18 -1.56
CA LEU A 62 12.53 -9.31 -1.23
C LEU A 62 12.05 -9.90 0.08
N ILE A 63 11.66 -11.17 0.07
CA ILE A 63 11.10 -11.83 1.25
C ILE A 63 12.09 -12.87 1.72
N LEU A 64 12.52 -12.72 2.96
CA LEU A 64 13.43 -13.63 3.63
C LEU A 64 12.70 -14.26 4.81
N TYR A 65 12.91 -15.55 5.03
CA TYR A 65 12.43 -16.27 6.19
C TYR A 65 13.63 -16.68 7.04
N PHE A 66 13.62 -16.31 8.31
CA PHE A 66 14.69 -16.60 9.27
C PHE A 66 14.24 -17.69 10.25
N ASN A 67 14.94 -18.81 10.23
CA ASN A 67 14.74 -19.93 11.14
C ASN A 67 16.06 -20.67 11.38
N GLU A 68 16.30 -21.15 12.60
CA GLU A 68 17.48 -21.96 12.95
C GLU A 68 18.81 -21.37 12.42
N ASP A 69 19.01 -20.07 12.64
CA ASP A 69 20.20 -19.31 12.20
C ASP A 69 20.44 -19.30 10.67
N HIS A 70 19.40 -19.59 9.88
CA HIS A 70 19.43 -19.58 8.42
C HIS A 70 18.40 -18.63 7.80
N PHE A 71 18.74 -18.05 6.64
CA PHE A 71 17.83 -17.23 5.84
C PHE A 71 17.43 -17.96 4.56
N ASP A 72 16.14 -18.25 4.41
CA ASP A 72 15.55 -18.76 3.19
C ASP A 72 14.93 -17.65 2.34
N GLY A 73 15.19 -17.68 1.05
CA GLY A 73 14.51 -16.81 0.08
C GLY A 73 13.10 -17.32 -0.20
N VAL A 74 12.08 -16.50 0.03
CA VAL A 74 10.69 -16.85 -0.28
C VAL A 74 10.35 -16.35 -1.68
N LYS A 75 10.14 -17.28 -2.61
CA LYS A 75 9.85 -16.97 -4.03
C LYS A 75 8.43 -16.47 -4.27
N GLU A 76 7.46 -16.93 -3.48
CA GLU A 76 6.04 -16.61 -3.69
C GLU A 76 5.42 -15.94 -2.47
N ALA A 77 5.19 -14.63 -2.58
CA ALA A 77 4.56 -13.82 -1.53
C ALA A 77 3.07 -14.12 -1.31
N GLY A 78 2.41 -14.78 -2.28
CA GLY A 78 0.95 -14.86 -2.36
C GLY A 78 0.29 -15.65 -1.23
N ALA A 79 1.04 -16.53 -0.57
CA ALA A 79 0.56 -17.41 0.50
C ALA A 79 1.60 -17.57 1.63
N LEU A 80 2.16 -16.46 2.14
CA LEU A 80 3.07 -16.50 3.30
C LEU A 80 2.39 -17.22 4.47
N PHE A 81 3.01 -18.32 4.91
CA PHE A 81 2.54 -19.15 6.02
C PHE A 81 1.11 -19.71 5.82
N GLY A 82 0.75 -20.05 4.58
CA GLY A 82 -0.55 -20.64 4.24
C GLY A 82 -1.71 -19.64 4.26
N LYS A 83 -1.44 -18.34 4.40
CA LYS A 83 -2.44 -17.26 4.33
C LYS A 83 -2.04 -16.25 3.28
N ARG A 84 -3.04 -15.62 2.65
CA ARG A 84 -2.77 -14.53 1.70
C ARG A 84 -2.30 -13.33 2.49
N TYR A 85 -1.21 -12.72 2.03
CA TYR A 85 -0.58 -11.60 2.72
C TYR A 85 -0.46 -10.39 1.79
N CYS A 86 -0.75 -9.20 2.30
CA CYS A 86 -0.51 -7.95 1.58
C CYS A 86 0.73 -7.29 2.14
N LEU A 87 1.82 -7.26 1.37
CA LEU A 87 3.06 -6.58 1.76
C LEU A 87 2.91 -5.07 1.84
N SER A 88 2.01 -4.48 1.03
CA SER A 88 1.83 -3.02 1.00
C SER A 88 1.16 -2.46 2.25
N CYS A 89 0.24 -3.21 2.88
CA CYS A 89 -0.39 -2.80 4.12
C CYS A 89 -0.04 -3.69 5.32
N GLU A 90 0.82 -4.68 5.11
CA GLU A 90 1.32 -5.64 6.09
C GLU A 90 0.19 -6.32 6.88
N ARG A 91 -0.73 -6.98 6.15
CA ARG A 91 -1.88 -7.70 6.74
C ARG A 91 -2.19 -8.99 6.02
N VAL A 92 -2.57 -10.01 6.81
CA VAL A 92 -3.25 -11.20 6.31
C VAL A 92 -4.67 -10.88 5.84
N TYR A 93 -5.15 -11.64 4.86
CA TYR A 93 -6.53 -11.58 4.42
C TYR A 93 -7.01 -12.91 3.86
N ASP A 94 -8.32 -13.18 4.01
CA ASP A 94 -8.90 -14.44 3.52
C ASP A 94 -9.33 -14.36 2.04
N ARG A 95 -9.85 -13.20 1.62
CA ARG A 95 -10.41 -12.98 0.27
C ARG A 95 -9.87 -11.72 -0.37
N ALA A 96 -9.28 -11.85 -1.55
CA ALA A 96 -8.70 -10.74 -2.30
C ALA A 96 -9.72 -9.62 -2.57
N SER A 97 -10.96 -9.96 -2.95
CA SER A 97 -12.03 -8.99 -3.22
C SER A 97 -12.39 -8.13 -2.00
N ARG A 98 -12.51 -8.76 -0.82
CA ARG A 98 -12.76 -8.05 0.44
C ARG A 98 -11.56 -7.18 0.82
N HIS A 99 -10.35 -7.72 0.68
CA HIS A 99 -9.13 -6.99 0.96
C HIS A 99 -8.99 -5.74 0.08
N GLN A 100 -9.29 -5.85 -1.23
CA GLN A 100 -9.21 -4.75 -2.17
C GLN A 100 -9.97 -3.50 -1.71
N SER A 101 -11.13 -3.67 -1.07
CA SER A 101 -11.94 -2.54 -0.57
C SER A 101 -11.44 -1.94 0.75
N SER A 102 -10.71 -2.73 1.55
CA SER A 102 -10.33 -2.43 2.93
C SER A 102 -8.82 -2.26 3.16
N CYS A 103 -8.01 -2.53 2.13
CA CYS A 103 -6.55 -2.38 2.16
C CYS A 103 -6.18 -0.94 2.57
N LYS A 104 -5.25 -0.81 3.53
CA LYS A 104 -4.77 0.50 3.97
C LYS A 104 -3.91 1.17 2.90
N ALA A 105 -3.22 0.37 2.09
CA ALA A 105 -2.45 0.82 0.93
C ALA A 105 -3.33 1.02 -0.31
N ARG A 106 -4.56 1.52 -0.12
CA ARG A 106 -5.52 1.82 -1.18
C ARG A 106 -5.76 3.32 -1.24
N CYS A 107 -5.70 3.90 -2.43
CA CYS A 107 -6.19 5.24 -2.62
C CYS A 107 -7.73 5.28 -2.65
N ILE A 108 -8.36 5.95 -1.70
CA ILE A 108 -9.83 6.09 -1.65
C ILE A 108 -10.40 6.93 -2.82
N LYS A 109 -9.54 7.71 -3.50
CA LYS A 109 -9.95 8.60 -4.59
C LYS A 109 -9.91 7.93 -5.96
N CYS A 110 -8.94 7.05 -6.22
CA CYS A 110 -8.75 6.37 -7.51
C CYS A 110 -8.75 4.84 -7.45
N SER A 111 -8.92 4.24 -6.26
CA SER A 111 -9.04 2.79 -6.03
C SER A 111 -7.80 1.93 -6.30
N ARG A 112 -6.70 2.51 -6.82
CA ARG A 112 -5.44 1.79 -6.96
C ARG A 112 -4.87 1.38 -5.60
N ILE A 113 -4.17 0.24 -5.60
CA ILE A 113 -3.66 -0.43 -4.40
C ILE A 113 -2.20 -0.78 -4.63
N GLY A 114 -1.43 -0.72 -3.55
CA GLY A 114 -0.01 -1.03 -3.57
C GLY A 114 0.78 -0.03 -2.74
N PRO A 115 2.09 -0.20 -2.67
CA PRO A 115 2.97 0.57 -1.78
C PRO A 115 3.08 2.05 -2.18
N LYS A 116 2.76 2.40 -3.43
CA LYS A 116 2.63 3.79 -3.93
C LYS A 116 1.32 4.48 -3.52
N TYR A 117 0.52 3.83 -2.68
CA TYR A 117 -0.82 4.30 -2.31
C TYR A 117 -1.02 4.29 -0.79
N PRO A 118 -1.82 5.23 -0.22
CA PRO A 118 -2.65 6.24 -0.88
C PRO A 118 -1.88 7.23 -1.76
N CYS A 119 -2.52 7.79 -2.79
CA CYS A 119 -1.84 8.75 -3.66
C CYS A 119 -1.46 10.00 -2.86
N GLU A 120 -0.17 10.29 -2.78
CA GLU A 120 0.33 11.48 -2.12
C GLU A 120 0.05 12.75 -2.94
N PRO A 121 -0.18 13.90 -2.29
CA PRO A 121 -0.27 15.19 -2.97
C PRO A 121 0.99 15.51 -3.77
N ALA A 122 0.82 15.98 -5.00
CA ALA A 122 1.85 16.59 -5.81
C ALA A 122 1.75 18.12 -5.68
N ALA A 123 2.90 18.81 -5.70
CA ALA A 123 2.93 20.26 -5.67
C ALA A 123 2.13 20.84 -6.86
N GLN A 124 1.39 21.93 -6.60
CA GLN A 124 0.72 22.75 -7.62
C GLN A 124 -0.34 22.02 -8.48
N PHE A 125 -0.91 20.92 -8.01
CA PHE A 125 -2.06 20.29 -8.66
C PHE A 125 -3.30 20.33 -7.78
N PHE A 126 -4.40 20.86 -8.30
CA PHE A 126 -5.72 20.77 -7.68
C PHE A 126 -6.79 20.66 -8.77
N LYS A 127 -7.51 19.54 -8.80
CA LYS A 127 -8.64 19.33 -9.70
C LYS A 127 -9.83 18.76 -8.97
N PHE A 128 -11.02 19.18 -9.39
CA PHE A 128 -12.30 18.68 -8.93
C PHE A 128 -12.93 17.79 -10.00
N CYS A 129 -13.60 16.72 -9.59
CA CYS A 129 -14.37 15.87 -10.48
C CYS A 129 -15.87 16.18 -10.36
N ASP A 130 -16.47 16.70 -11.43
CA ASP A 130 -17.88 17.13 -11.43
C ASP A 130 -18.86 15.97 -11.23
N PHE A 131 -18.50 14.75 -11.63
CA PHE A 131 -19.37 13.57 -11.55
C PHE A 131 -19.46 12.93 -10.15
N CYS A 132 -18.46 13.14 -9.30
CA CYS A 132 -18.39 12.49 -7.98
C CYS A 132 -18.01 13.42 -6.84
N SER A 133 -17.77 14.70 -7.12
CA SER A 133 -17.46 15.75 -6.16
C SER A 133 -16.21 15.51 -5.31
N LYS A 134 -15.31 14.63 -5.77
CA LYS A 134 -13.98 14.43 -5.19
C LYS A 134 -13.00 15.47 -5.72
N TYR A 135 -12.06 15.87 -4.89
CA TYR A 135 -10.92 16.70 -5.27
C TYR A 135 -9.63 15.86 -5.26
N PHE A 136 -8.69 16.23 -6.12
CA PHE A 136 -7.46 15.51 -6.38
C PHE A 136 -6.30 16.49 -6.36
N ASN A 137 -5.24 16.12 -5.63
CA ASN A 137 -4.01 16.90 -5.53
C ASN A 137 -2.85 16.20 -6.26
N ASN A 138 -3.15 15.24 -7.12
CA ASN A 138 -2.18 14.44 -7.84
C ASN A 138 -2.74 14.18 -9.24
N LYS A 139 -1.98 14.57 -10.28
CA LYS A 139 -2.40 14.49 -11.69
C LYS A 139 -2.67 13.06 -12.11
N ASP A 140 -1.74 12.16 -11.87
CA ASP A 140 -1.87 10.73 -12.19
C ASP A 140 -3.07 10.09 -11.45
N CYS A 141 -3.31 10.47 -10.19
CA CYS A 141 -4.50 10.04 -9.45
C CYS A 141 -5.81 10.50 -10.10
N PHE A 142 -5.86 11.74 -10.62
CA PHE A 142 -7.05 12.29 -11.28
C PHE A 142 -7.27 11.66 -12.65
N GLU A 143 -6.22 11.55 -13.47
CA GLU A 143 -6.30 10.94 -14.81
C GLU A 143 -6.68 9.47 -14.73
N HIS A 144 -6.11 8.71 -13.80
CA HIS A 144 -6.52 7.33 -13.57
C HIS A 144 -7.98 7.25 -13.08
N HIS A 145 -8.39 8.16 -12.20
CA HIS A 145 -9.77 8.22 -11.73
C HIS A 145 -10.78 8.39 -12.88
N LEU A 146 -10.48 9.28 -13.84
CA LEU A 146 -11.32 9.50 -15.03
C LEU A 146 -11.30 8.27 -15.94
N ARG A 147 -10.12 7.76 -16.30
CA ARG A 147 -9.96 6.62 -17.21
C ARG A 147 -10.62 5.34 -16.68
N SER A 148 -10.56 5.10 -15.37
CA SER A 148 -11.19 3.94 -14.72
C SER A 148 -12.69 4.10 -14.47
N ASN A 149 -13.27 5.28 -14.77
CA ASN A 149 -14.65 5.61 -14.46
C ASN A 149 -15.03 5.33 -12.98
N PHE A 150 -14.07 5.53 -12.05
CA PHE A 150 -14.28 5.20 -10.65
C PHE A 150 -15.32 6.11 -9.95
N CYS A 151 -15.65 7.25 -10.56
CA CYS A 151 -16.75 8.14 -10.14
C CYS A 151 -18.13 7.47 -10.15
N SER A 152 -18.32 6.40 -10.94
CA SER A 152 -19.56 5.61 -10.97
C SER A 152 -19.73 4.71 -9.75
N ILE A 153 -18.61 4.29 -9.14
CA ILE A 153 -18.58 3.35 -8.01
C ILE A 153 -18.51 4.09 -6.67
N SER A 154 -17.89 5.27 -6.64
CA SER A 154 -17.70 6.01 -5.41
C SER A 154 -17.87 7.51 -5.59
N LYS A 155 -18.54 8.14 -4.62
CA LYS A 155 -18.84 9.57 -4.62
C LYS A 155 -18.44 10.21 -3.29
N ARG A 156 -18.21 11.53 -3.31
CA ARG A 156 -18.00 12.34 -2.11
C ARG A 156 -19.28 13.12 -1.83
N CYS A 157 -19.73 13.11 -0.58
CA CYS A 157 -20.83 13.97 -0.17
C CYS A 157 -20.35 15.43 -0.11
N THR A 158 -21.07 16.34 -0.75
CA THR A 158 -20.78 17.79 -0.71
C THR A 158 -21.07 18.42 0.65
N LYS A 159 -21.97 17.82 1.45
CA LYS A 159 -22.36 18.34 2.78
C LYS A 159 -21.40 17.90 3.89
N CYS A 160 -21.10 16.60 3.99
CA CYS A 160 -20.26 16.06 5.09
C CYS A 160 -18.86 15.63 4.66
N GLY A 161 -18.51 15.71 3.37
CA GLY A 161 -17.20 15.36 2.85
C GLY A 161 -16.88 13.86 2.80
N VAL A 162 -17.74 12.99 3.35
CA VAL A 162 -17.55 11.54 3.36
C VAL A 162 -17.49 10.98 1.95
N ILE A 163 -16.49 10.13 1.69
CA ILE A 163 -16.43 9.33 0.48
C ILE A 163 -17.19 8.02 0.73
N TRP A 164 -18.20 7.77 -0.08
CA TRP A 164 -19.10 6.63 0.02
C TRP A 164 -19.04 5.75 -1.24
N ASP A 165 -19.40 4.49 -1.07
CA ASP A 165 -19.56 3.51 -2.14
C ASP A 165 -21.02 3.49 -2.60
N VAL A 166 -21.23 3.63 -3.91
CA VAL A 166 -22.55 3.76 -4.53
C VAL A 166 -23.37 2.51 -4.29
N LYS A 167 -22.83 1.32 -4.62
CA LYS A 167 -23.54 0.05 -4.46
C LYS A 167 -23.91 -0.21 -3.00
N ALA A 168 -23.05 0.14 -2.05
CA ALA A 168 -23.35 -0.05 -0.64
C ALA A 168 -24.47 0.88 -0.14
N ASN A 169 -24.56 2.10 -0.66
CA ASN A 169 -25.52 3.13 -0.20
C ASN A 169 -26.81 3.17 -1.03
N THR A 170 -26.91 2.43 -2.14
CA THR A 170 -28.14 2.26 -2.91
C THR A 170 -28.80 0.89 -2.73
N ARG A 171 -28.27 0.05 -1.83
CA ARG A 171 -28.93 -1.20 -1.42
C ARG A 171 -30.23 -0.91 -0.68
N ASN A 172 -31.15 -1.88 -0.71
CA ASN A 172 -32.43 -1.83 0.00
C ASN A 172 -33.23 -0.56 -0.32
N GLU A 173 -33.37 -0.27 -1.63
CA GLU A 173 -34.16 0.86 -2.17
C GLU A 173 -33.69 2.27 -1.76
N ARG A 174 -32.53 2.36 -1.11
CA ARG A 174 -31.95 3.64 -0.75
C ARG A 174 -31.55 4.40 -2.02
N LYS A 175 -31.87 5.70 -2.06
CA LYS A 175 -31.50 6.58 -3.18
C LYS A 175 -30.05 7.05 -3.14
N GLY A 176 -29.28 6.68 -2.10
CA GLY A 176 -27.87 6.99 -1.96
C GLY A 176 -27.45 7.35 -0.54
N HIS A 177 -26.38 8.12 -0.44
CA HIS A 177 -25.82 8.57 0.83
C HIS A 177 -26.71 9.63 1.51
N VAL A 178 -26.96 9.41 2.80
CA VAL A 178 -27.64 10.37 3.68
C VAL A 178 -26.69 10.70 4.82
N CYS A 179 -26.49 12.00 5.09
CA CYS A 179 -25.58 12.46 6.13
C CYS A 179 -26.11 12.06 7.54
N LYS A 180 -25.19 11.82 8.48
CA LYS A 180 -25.45 11.47 9.89
C LYS A 180 -26.11 10.10 10.14
N GLU A 181 -26.33 9.29 9.10
CA GLU A 181 -26.75 7.89 9.27
C GLU A 181 -25.55 6.97 9.55
N SER A 182 -25.81 5.74 10.00
CA SER A 182 -24.79 4.72 10.28
C SER A 182 -23.85 4.41 9.10
N TYR A 183 -24.30 4.65 7.86
CA TYR A 183 -23.51 4.49 6.63
C TYR A 183 -22.69 5.74 6.26
N CYS A 184 -22.90 6.86 6.95
CA CYS A 184 -22.09 8.07 6.91
C CYS A 184 -20.85 7.91 7.81
N LYS A 185 -20.06 6.87 7.60
CA LYS A 185 -18.81 6.66 8.35
C LYS A 185 -17.73 7.60 7.80
N THR A 186 -17.33 8.58 8.59
CA THR A 186 -16.13 9.39 8.35
C THR A 186 -14.92 8.47 8.38
N ARG A 187 -14.36 8.15 7.20
CA ARG A 187 -12.92 7.90 7.13
C ARG A 187 -12.26 9.27 7.21
N SER A 188 -12.11 9.78 8.42
CA SER A 188 -11.28 10.94 8.70
C SER A 188 -9.88 10.64 8.19
N VAL A 189 -9.51 11.28 7.08
CA VAL A 189 -8.10 11.46 6.74
C VAL A 189 -7.59 12.44 7.79
N GLN A 190 -7.01 11.93 8.88
CA GLN A 190 -6.21 12.78 9.76
C GLN A 190 -5.08 13.36 8.92
N GLY A 191 -4.89 14.68 9.00
CA GLY A 191 -3.71 15.37 8.50
C GLY A 191 -3.92 16.23 7.26
N VAL A 192 -4.62 17.36 7.41
CA VAL A 192 -4.19 18.66 6.86
C VAL A 192 -4.68 19.71 7.86
N LEU A 193 -3.84 20.03 8.86
CA LEU A 193 -3.89 21.34 9.48
C LEU A 193 -3.09 22.27 8.55
N LEU A 194 -3.70 23.42 8.30
CA LEU A 194 -3.18 24.53 7.49
C LEU A 194 -1.78 24.96 7.93
#